data_AF-A0A8S2LNI9-F1
#
_entry.id   AF-A0A8S2LNI9-F1
#
_cell.length_a   1.000
_cell.length_b   1.000
_cell.length_c   1.000
_cell.angle_alpha   90.00
_cell.angle_beta   90.00
_cell.angle_gamma   90.00
#
_symmetry.space_group_name_H-M   'P 1'
#
loop_
_entity.id
_entity.type
_entity.pdbx_description
1 polymer ?
#
loop_
_entity_poly.entity_id
_entity_poly.type
_entity_poly.pdbx_seq_one_letter_code
_entity_poly.pdbx_strand_id
1 'polypeptide(L)'
;LQTAYKDDEQLRIWFRSFAAVALLPLSHMIFGFNYLIQNKPNYLQLTCFVQYFYQTYGAFGTFPPPTYNHFMNFSPRTTSHVEGHHLKWKKRSTAAHPNIYCTIDLLRQEQSLGAFNAFRDHMGAPQPKRRRDQQIAENSLQKLWQRYSEAKTDLVSFLNTAGLRYFNYLEQ
;
A
#
# COMPACT_ATOMS: atom_id res chain seq x y z
N LEU A 1 20.02 -12.57 -1.18
CA LEU A 1 19.65 -11.15 -1.37
C LEU A 1 19.58 -10.36 -0.05
N GLN A 2 19.24 -10.97 1.09
CA GLN A 2 19.06 -10.23 2.35
C GLN A 2 20.29 -9.39 2.80
N THR A 3 21.50 -9.95 2.75
CA THR A 3 22.73 -9.21 3.08
C THR A 3 22.98 -8.10 2.06
N ALA A 4 22.93 -8.42 0.76
CA ALA A 4 23.11 -7.44 -0.32
C ALA A 4 22.10 -6.28 -0.23
N TYR A 5 20.84 -6.52 0.14
CA TYR A 5 19.84 -5.45 0.30
C TYR A 5 20.21 -4.44 1.39
N LYS A 6 20.89 -4.88 2.46
CA LYS A 6 21.33 -3.99 3.55
C LYS A 6 22.49 -3.10 3.12
N ASP A 7 23.39 -3.63 2.29
CA ASP A 7 24.65 -2.95 1.99
C ASP A 7 24.62 -2.20 0.64
N ASP A 8 23.79 -2.64 -0.30
CA ASP A 8 23.69 -2.07 -1.66
C ASP A 8 22.49 -1.12 -1.79
N GLU A 9 22.79 0.17 -1.90
CA GLU A 9 21.79 1.21 -2.11
C GLU A 9 21.09 1.10 -3.47
N GLN A 10 21.81 0.72 -4.54
CA GLN A 10 21.22 0.57 -5.87
C GLN A 10 20.20 -0.56 -5.87
N LEU A 11 20.48 -1.65 -5.16
CA LEU A 11 19.53 -2.75 -4.99
C LEU A 11 18.27 -2.29 -4.25
N ARG A 12 18.40 -1.49 -3.19
CA ARG A 12 17.23 -0.92 -2.48
C ARG A 12 16.41 0.00 -3.34
N ILE A 13 17.06 0.91 -4.05
CA ILE A 13 16.38 1.84 -4.97
C ILE A 13 15.63 1.04 -6.04
N TRP A 14 16.27 0.01 -6.62
CA TRP A 14 15.63 -0.84 -7.61
C TRP A 14 14.37 -1.54 -7.07
N PHE A 15 14.43 -2.15 -5.88
CA PHE A 15 13.25 -2.77 -5.27
C PHE A 15 12.14 -1.77 -4.95
N ARG A 16 12.49 -0.58 -4.46
CA ARG A 16 11.52 0.49 -4.19
C ARG A 16 10.86 1.00 -5.48
N SER A 17 11.64 1.18 -6.54
CA SER A 17 11.13 1.52 -7.86
C SER A 17 10.29 0.38 -8.45
N PHE A 18 10.63 -0.88 -8.19
CA PHE A 18 9.84 -2.04 -8.57
C PHE A 18 8.47 -2.07 -7.88
N ALA A 19 8.42 -1.80 -6.58
CA ALA A 19 7.16 -1.66 -5.85
C ALA A 19 6.31 -0.49 -6.38
N ALA A 20 6.95 0.60 -6.81
CA ALA A 20 6.27 1.76 -7.38
C ALA A 20 5.59 1.50 -8.74
N VAL A 21 5.88 0.39 -9.43
CA VAL A 21 5.19 0.06 -10.69
C VAL A 21 3.68 -0.10 -10.49
N ALA A 22 3.24 -0.59 -9.33
CA ALA A 22 1.81 -0.69 -9.00
C ALA A 22 1.11 0.68 -8.94
N LEU A 23 1.87 1.78 -8.80
CA LEU A 23 1.35 3.14 -8.74
C LEU A 23 1.29 3.82 -10.11
N LEU A 24 1.74 3.16 -11.18
CA LEU A 24 1.60 3.65 -12.55
C LEU A 24 0.20 3.38 -13.11
N PRO A 25 -0.28 4.19 -14.08
CA PRO A 25 -1.44 3.82 -14.87
C PRO A 25 -1.28 2.40 -15.43
N LEU A 26 -2.38 1.63 -15.45
CA LEU A 26 -2.36 0.22 -15.86
C LEU A 26 -1.70 0.02 -17.23
N SER A 27 -1.98 0.91 -18.19
CA SER A 27 -1.37 0.91 -19.53
C SER A 27 0.14 1.13 -19.52
N HIS A 28 0.69 1.78 -18.48
CA HIS A 28 2.11 2.13 -18.39
C HIS A 28 2.92 1.13 -17.56
N MET A 29 2.28 0.24 -16.80
CA MET A 29 2.97 -0.73 -15.95
C MET A 29 3.94 -1.62 -16.74
N ILE A 30 3.58 -2.03 -17.95
CA ILE A 30 4.45 -2.86 -18.80
C ILE A 30 5.76 -2.15 -19.16
N PHE A 31 5.69 -0.85 -19.44
CA PHE A 31 6.89 -0.05 -19.74
C PHE A 31 7.76 0.11 -18.50
N GLY A 32 7.14 0.29 -17.31
CA GLY A 32 7.85 0.33 -16.04
C GLY A 32 8.58 -0.97 -15.73
N PHE A 33 7.93 -2.12 -15.92
CA PHE A 33 8.56 -3.42 -15.75
C PHE A 33 9.72 -3.63 -16.72
N ASN A 34 9.52 -3.36 -18.01
CA ASN A 34 10.58 -3.51 -19.02
C ASN A 34 11.82 -2.66 -18.68
N TYR A 35 11.60 -1.40 -18.29
CA TYR A 35 12.68 -0.52 -17.85
C TYR A 35 13.46 -1.11 -16.66
N LEU A 36 12.77 -1.61 -15.64
CA LEU A 36 13.42 -2.17 -14.45
C LEU A 36 14.14 -3.49 -14.71
N ILE A 37 13.62 -4.33 -15.61
CA ILE A 37 14.27 -5.59 -16.00
C ILE A 37 15.57 -5.29 -16.76
N GLN A 38 15.55 -4.31 -17.67
CA GLN A 38 16.73 -3.89 -18.44
C GLN A 38 17.81 -3.26 -17.55
N ASN A 39 17.40 -2.53 -16.51
CA ASN A 39 18.30 -1.81 -15.59
C ASN A 39 18.45 -2.51 -14.23
N LYS A 40 18.24 -3.83 -14.16
CA LYS A 40 18.38 -4.57 -12.91
C LYS A 40 19.85 -4.67 -12.48
N PRO A 41 20.17 -4.53 -11.18
CA PRO A 41 21.50 -4.80 -10.66
C PRO A 41 21.97 -6.23 -10.97
N ASN A 42 23.28 -6.44 -11.03
CA ASN A 42 23.87 -7.71 -11.45
C ASN A 42 23.89 -8.77 -10.32
N TYR A 43 22.69 -9.24 -9.95
CA TYR A 43 22.52 -10.37 -9.02
C TYR A 43 21.74 -11.49 -9.71
N LEU A 44 22.27 -12.72 -9.65
CA LEU A 44 21.62 -13.90 -10.23
C LEU A 44 20.22 -14.12 -9.64
N GLN A 45 20.07 -13.90 -8.33
CA GLN A 45 18.81 -14.10 -7.62
C GLN A 45 17.71 -13.12 -8.08
N LEU A 46 18.06 -11.97 -8.65
CA LEU A 46 17.06 -11.05 -9.23
C LEU A 46 16.43 -11.63 -10.49
N THR A 47 17.16 -12.43 -11.26
CA THR A 47 16.58 -13.12 -12.43
C THR A 47 15.50 -14.09 -12.00
N CYS A 48 15.76 -14.89 -10.95
CA CYS A 48 14.76 -15.79 -10.36
C CYS A 48 13.55 -15.02 -9.81
N PHE A 49 13.78 -13.89 -9.13
CA PHE A 49 12.71 -13.03 -8.62
C PHE A 49 11.83 -12.48 -9.76
N VAL A 50 12.42 -11.93 -10.81
CA VAL A 50 11.68 -11.37 -11.96
C VAL A 50 10.87 -12.46 -12.65
N GLN A 51 11.44 -13.66 -12.83
CA GLN A 51 10.74 -14.78 -13.44
C GLN A 51 9.53 -15.21 -12.60
N TYR A 52 9.73 -15.40 -11.29
CA TYR A 52 8.65 -15.71 -10.37
C TYR A 52 7.55 -14.64 -10.40
N PHE A 53 7.96 -13.36 -10.36
CA PHE A 53 7.03 -12.24 -10.38
C PHE A 53 6.22 -12.23 -11.68
N TYR A 54 6.87 -12.42 -12.83
CA TYR A 54 6.17 -12.44 -14.12
C TYR A 54 5.19 -13.62 -14.22
N GLN A 55 5.57 -14.80 -13.73
CA GLN A 55 4.69 -15.99 -13.72
C GLN A 55 3.48 -15.81 -12.80
N THR A 56 3.65 -15.10 -11.69
CA THR A 56 2.60 -14.94 -10.68
C THR A 56 1.72 -13.71 -10.92
N TYR A 57 2.34 -12.59 -11.31
CA TYR A 57 1.74 -11.25 -11.38
C TYR A 57 1.79 -10.63 -12.78
N GLY A 58 2.36 -11.31 -13.78
CA GLY A 58 2.32 -10.87 -15.17
C GLY A 58 0.90 -10.95 -15.77
N ALA A 59 0.76 -10.53 -17.02
CA ALA A 59 -0.53 -10.47 -17.71
C ALA A 59 -1.30 -11.80 -17.73
N PHE A 60 -0.58 -12.93 -17.68
CA PHE A 60 -1.13 -14.29 -17.69
C PHE A 60 -0.92 -15.04 -16.37
N GLY A 61 -0.53 -14.33 -15.30
CA GLY A 61 -0.31 -14.93 -13.98
C GLY A 61 -1.60 -15.09 -13.19
N THR A 62 -1.48 -15.72 -12.01
CA THR A 62 -2.58 -15.89 -11.04
C THR A 62 -3.18 -14.57 -10.57
N PHE A 63 -2.36 -13.52 -10.46
CA PHE A 63 -2.74 -12.20 -9.95
C PHE A 63 -2.34 -11.11 -10.94
N PRO A 64 -3.05 -10.96 -12.07
CA PRO A 64 -2.63 -10.08 -13.16
C PRO A 64 -2.66 -8.59 -12.78
N PRO A 65 -2.00 -7.69 -13.55
CA PRO A 65 -1.87 -6.26 -13.21
C PRO A 65 -3.14 -5.54 -12.73
N PRO A 66 -4.34 -5.77 -13.29
CA PRO A 66 -5.57 -5.14 -12.78
C PRO A 66 -5.91 -5.48 -11.32
N THR A 67 -5.45 -6.63 -10.78
CA THR A 67 -5.77 -7.06 -9.42
C THR A 67 -4.92 -6.37 -8.35
N TYR A 68 -3.73 -5.89 -8.71
CA TYR A 68 -2.80 -5.25 -7.76
C TYR A 68 -2.42 -3.81 -8.15
N ASN A 69 -2.94 -3.30 -9.27
CA ASN A 69 -2.77 -1.90 -9.64
C ASN A 69 -3.41 -0.98 -8.59
N HIS A 70 -2.70 0.09 -8.25
CA HIS A 70 -3.09 1.03 -7.22
C HIS A 70 -2.98 2.49 -7.69
N PHE A 71 -3.03 2.71 -9.01
CA PHE A 71 -3.04 4.05 -9.57
C PHE A 71 -4.32 4.78 -9.17
N MET A 72 -4.17 6.00 -8.64
CA MET A 72 -5.28 6.85 -8.17
C MET A 72 -6.21 6.17 -7.13
N ASN A 73 -5.72 5.10 -6.49
CA ASN A 73 -6.47 4.42 -5.44
C ASN A 73 -6.02 4.96 -4.06
N PHE A 74 -6.99 5.36 -3.25
CA PHE A 74 -6.81 5.87 -1.89
C PHE A 74 -7.49 4.98 -0.84
N SER A 75 -7.98 3.80 -1.24
CA SER A 75 -8.52 2.83 -0.31
C SER A 75 -7.43 2.32 0.63
N PRO A 76 -7.80 1.82 1.82
CA PRO A 76 -6.87 1.12 2.69
C PRO A 76 -6.15 0.02 1.89
N ARG A 77 -4.81 0.06 1.91
CA ARG A 77 -3.92 -0.84 1.15
C ARG A 77 -3.65 -2.15 1.88
N THR A 78 -3.91 -2.17 3.19
CA THR A 78 -3.65 -3.31 4.08
C THR A 78 -4.87 -3.58 4.95
N THR A 79 -4.91 -4.78 5.52
CA THR A 79 -5.86 -5.21 6.57
C THR A 79 -5.64 -4.52 7.91
N SER A 80 -4.76 -3.51 7.99
CA SER A 80 -4.46 -2.76 9.22
C SER A 80 -5.71 -2.19 9.90
N HIS A 81 -6.74 -1.81 9.13
CA HIS A 81 -8.01 -1.39 9.69
C HIS A 81 -8.74 -2.53 10.41
N VAL A 82 -8.75 -3.73 9.82
CA VAL A 82 -9.34 -4.94 10.39
C VAL A 82 -8.54 -5.41 11.62
N GLU A 83 -7.21 -5.42 11.54
CA GLU A 83 -6.33 -5.73 12.69
C GLU A 83 -6.51 -4.72 13.82
N GLY A 84 -6.61 -3.43 13.50
CA GLY A 84 -6.90 -2.38 14.46
C GLY A 84 -8.28 -2.55 15.10
N HIS A 85 -9.28 -2.99 14.34
CA HIS A 85 -10.60 -3.34 14.84
C HIS A 85 -10.53 -4.54 15.79
N HIS A 86 -9.88 -5.64 15.38
CA HIS A 86 -9.68 -6.82 16.23
C HIS A 86 -8.91 -6.48 17.52
N LEU A 87 -7.90 -5.61 17.46
CA LEU A 87 -7.16 -5.17 18.63
C LEU A 87 -8.04 -4.37 19.60
N LYS A 88 -8.91 -3.48 19.10
CA LYS A 88 -9.89 -2.75 19.93
C LYS A 88 -10.84 -3.73 20.60
N TRP A 89 -11.37 -4.68 19.84
CA TRP A 89 -12.22 -5.76 20.36
C TRP A 89 -11.53 -6.55 21.46
N LYS A 90 -10.29 -6.98 21.23
CA LYS A 90 -9.48 -7.69 22.22
C LYS A 90 -9.27 -6.85 23.50
N LYS A 91 -9.09 -5.54 23.39
CA LYS A 91 -8.95 -4.65 24.55
C LYS A 91 -10.26 -4.47 25.33
N ARG A 92 -11.41 -4.54 24.66
CA ARG A 92 -12.74 -4.45 25.28
C ARG A 92 -13.19 -5.79 25.87
N SER A 93 -12.75 -6.90 25.29
CA SER A 93 -12.92 -8.23 25.88
C SER A 93 -12.00 -8.38 27.08
N THR A 94 -12.56 -8.51 28.28
CA THR A 94 -11.78 -8.67 29.52
C THR A 94 -11.16 -10.05 29.69
N ALA A 95 -11.51 -11.01 28.82
CA ALA A 95 -11.03 -12.39 28.87
C ALA A 95 -10.67 -12.92 27.47
N ALA A 96 -9.78 -13.91 27.43
CA ALA A 96 -9.44 -14.63 26.20
C ALA A 96 -10.62 -15.45 25.64
N HIS A 97 -11.47 -15.96 26.53
CA HIS A 97 -12.68 -16.71 26.23
C HIS A 97 -13.88 -16.11 26.97
N PRO A 98 -14.43 -14.97 26.50
CA PRO A 98 -15.57 -14.34 27.14
C PRO A 98 -16.82 -15.23 27.02
N ASN A 99 -17.70 -15.15 28.02
CA ASN A 99 -19.02 -15.77 27.95
C ASN A 99 -19.80 -15.20 26.75
N ILE A 100 -20.65 -16.01 26.11
CA ILE A 100 -21.47 -15.62 24.96
C ILE A 100 -22.29 -14.35 25.23
N TYR A 101 -22.81 -14.17 26.45
CA TYR A 101 -23.55 -12.96 26.82
C TYR A 101 -22.67 -11.71 26.79
N CYS A 102 -21.43 -11.80 27.28
CA CYS A 102 -20.45 -10.70 27.20
C CYS A 102 -20.14 -10.35 25.74
N THR A 103 -20.01 -11.36 24.87
CA THR A 103 -19.79 -11.16 23.43
C THR A 103 -20.98 -10.48 22.77
N ILE A 104 -22.21 -10.88 23.10
CA ILE A 104 -23.45 -10.25 22.59
C ILE A 104 -23.53 -8.79 23.03
N ASP A 105 -23.19 -8.47 24.28
CA ASP A 105 -23.23 -7.10 24.76
C ASP A 105 -22.16 -6.22 24.10
N LEU A 106 -20.96 -6.75 23.88
CA LEU A 106 -19.92 -6.05 23.09
C LEU A 106 -20.39 -5.77 21.66
N LEU A 107 -21.03 -6.75 21.00
CA LEU A 107 -21.60 -6.59 19.67
C LEU A 107 -22.66 -5.47 19.62
N ARG A 108 -23.56 -5.43 20.61
CA ARG A 108 -24.57 -4.37 20.72
C ARG A 108 -23.93 -2.98 20.89
N GLN A 109 -22.88 -2.89 21.70
CA GLN A 109 -22.15 -1.64 21.91
C GLN A 109 -21.40 -1.19 20.65
N GLU A 110 -20.84 -2.11 19.87
CA GLU A 110 -20.21 -1.79 18.58
C GLU A 110 -21.24 -1.32 17.55
N GLN A 111 -22.40 -1.97 17.48
CA GLN A 111 -23.50 -1.56 16.61
C GLN A 111 -23.99 -0.14 16.96
N SER A 112 -24.17 0.16 18.26
CA SER A 112 -24.62 1.50 18.69
C SER A 112 -23.58 2.58 18.39
N LEU A 113 -22.29 2.31 18.63
CA LEU A 113 -21.18 3.21 18.26
C LEU A 113 -21.11 3.41 16.74
N GLY A 114 -21.30 2.34 15.95
CA GLY A 114 -21.34 2.41 14.50
C GLY A 114 -22.47 3.31 14.00
N ALA A 115 -23.68 3.12 14.52
CA ALA A 115 -24.85 3.94 14.19
C ALA A 115 -24.64 5.40 14.58
N PHE A 116 -24.07 5.66 15.77
CA PHE A 116 -23.75 7.01 16.22
C PHE A 116 -22.72 7.69 15.31
N ASN A 117 -21.65 6.99 14.92
CA ASN A 117 -20.64 7.51 14.01
C ASN A 117 -21.25 7.82 12.63
N ALA A 118 -22.06 6.91 12.08
CA ALA A 118 -22.73 7.14 10.80
C ALA A 118 -23.67 8.36 10.84
N PHE A 119 -24.45 8.51 11.93
CA PHE A 119 -25.28 9.69 12.14
C PHE A 119 -24.45 10.97 12.24
N ARG A 120 -23.37 10.94 13.02
CA ARG A 120 -22.44 12.05 13.19
C ARG A 120 -21.81 12.47 11.85
N ASP A 121 -21.45 11.50 11.02
CA ASP A 121 -20.89 11.73 9.68
C ASP A 121 -21.94 12.32 8.74
N HIS A 122 -23.19 11.85 8.79
CA HIS A 122 -24.31 12.43 8.04
C HIS A 122 -24.58 13.89 8.41
N MET A 123 -24.39 14.25 9.68
CA MET A 123 -24.49 15.63 10.18
C MET A 123 -23.27 16.49 9.83
N GLY A 124 -22.31 15.98 9.05
CA GLY A 124 -21.14 16.73 8.58
C GLY A 124 -20.11 17.03 9.66
N ALA A 125 -20.09 16.26 10.76
CA ALA A 125 -19.10 16.46 11.80
C ALA A 125 -17.67 16.25 11.27
N PRO A 126 -16.67 16.94 11.84
CA PRO A 126 -15.28 16.77 11.43
C PRO A 126 -14.80 15.34 11.70
N GLN A 127 -14.25 14.71 10.65
CA GLN A 127 -13.63 13.40 10.75
C GLN A 127 -12.39 13.44 11.65
N PRO A 128 -12.08 12.35 12.39
CA PRO A 128 -10.84 12.27 13.14
C PRO A 128 -9.65 12.49 12.21
N LYS A 129 -8.76 13.40 12.60
CA LYS A 129 -7.58 13.74 11.81
C LYS A 129 -6.71 12.49 11.61
N ARG A 130 -6.41 12.17 10.35
CA ARG A 130 -5.42 11.14 10.01
C ARG A 130 -4.05 11.52 10.59
N ARG A 131 -3.17 10.55 10.82
CA ARG A 131 -1.80 10.83 11.25
C ARG A 131 -1.10 11.73 10.22
N ARG A 132 -0.31 12.69 10.70
CA ARG A 132 0.36 13.70 9.87
C ARG A 132 1.20 13.06 8.76
N ASP A 133 1.95 12.02 9.09
CA ASP A 133 2.89 11.39 8.14
C ASP A 133 2.15 10.65 7.01
N GLN A 134 1.01 10.02 7.33
CA GLN A 134 0.14 9.40 6.31
C GLN A 134 -0.42 10.45 5.35
N GLN A 135 -0.87 11.59 5.88
CA GLN A 135 -1.36 12.69 5.04
C GLN A 135 -0.25 13.24 4.15
N ILE A 136 0.97 13.38 4.67
CA ILE A 136 2.12 13.86 3.89
C ILE A 136 2.43 12.88 2.75
N ALA A 137 2.49 11.58 3.04
CA ALA A 137 2.75 10.55 2.04
C ALA A 137 1.67 10.54 0.95
N GLU A 138 0.38 10.54 1.33
CA GLU A 138 -0.75 10.59 0.39
C GLU A 138 -0.74 11.85 -0.48
N ASN A 139 -0.56 13.02 0.13
CA ASN A 139 -0.49 14.29 -0.59
C ASN A 139 0.72 14.33 -1.56
N SER A 140 1.85 13.75 -1.16
CA SER A 140 3.04 13.67 -2.00
C SER A 140 2.81 12.77 -3.23
N LEU A 141 2.12 11.64 -3.05
CA LEU A 141 1.77 10.71 -4.12
C LEU A 141 0.75 11.34 -5.08
N GLN A 142 -0.26 12.05 -4.56
CA GLN A 142 -1.24 12.75 -5.37
C GLN A 142 -0.59 13.82 -6.26
N LYS A 143 0.31 14.63 -5.69
CA LYS A 143 1.09 15.61 -6.46
C LYS A 143 1.96 14.94 -7.52
N LEU A 144 2.53 13.78 -7.21
CA LEU A 144 3.35 13.03 -8.15
C LEU A 144 2.53 12.49 -9.32
N TRP A 145 1.35 11.92 -9.05
CA TRP A 145 0.41 11.49 -10.09
C TRP A 145 -0.03 12.65 -10.98
N GLN A 146 -0.35 13.81 -10.40
CA GLN A 146 -0.72 14.99 -11.17
C GLN A 146 0.40 15.44 -12.11
N ARG A 147 1.65 15.51 -11.61
CA ARG A 147 2.80 15.88 -12.45
C ARG A 147 3.05 14.87 -13.57
N TYR A 148 2.82 13.59 -13.29
CA TYR A 148 2.94 12.52 -14.29
C TYR A 148 1.85 12.63 -15.35
N SER A 149 0.59 12.88 -14.98
CA SER A 149 -0.51 13.08 -15.94
C SER A 149 -0.34 14.32 -16.79
N GLU A 150 0.30 15.37 -16.24
CA GLU A 150 0.63 16.61 -16.96
C GLU A 150 1.92 16.50 -17.80
N ALA A 151 2.51 15.30 -17.92
CA ALA A 151 3.78 15.04 -18.60
C ALA A 151 4.98 15.89 -18.10
N LYS A 152 4.89 16.42 -16.88
CA LYS A 152 5.98 17.15 -16.20
C LYS A 152 7.00 16.22 -15.54
N THR A 153 6.74 14.93 -15.51
CA THR A 153 7.61 13.91 -14.93
C THR A 153 7.55 12.69 -15.84
N ASP A 154 8.72 12.19 -16.24
CA ASP A 154 8.83 10.99 -17.07
C ASP A 154 8.68 9.71 -16.23
N LEU A 155 8.58 8.57 -16.91
CA LEU A 155 8.38 7.25 -16.28
C LEU A 155 9.47 6.93 -15.25
N VAL A 156 10.74 7.21 -15.58
CA VAL A 156 11.87 6.85 -14.72
C VAL A 156 11.89 7.73 -13.48
N SER A 157 11.73 9.05 -13.65
CA SER A 157 11.63 9.98 -12.52
C SER A 157 10.44 9.67 -11.63
N PHE A 158 9.30 9.25 -12.21
CA PHE A 158 8.15 8.81 -11.43
C PHE A 158 8.49 7.61 -10.55
N LEU A 159 9.03 6.53 -11.13
CA LEU A 159 9.36 5.30 -10.40
C LEU A 159 10.35 5.56 -9.26
N ASN A 160 11.41 6.33 -9.52
CA ASN A 160 12.41 6.66 -8.50
C ASN A 160 11.82 7.55 -7.40
N THR A 161 11.02 8.56 -7.76
CA THR A 161 10.42 9.48 -6.78
C THR A 161 9.38 8.76 -5.92
N ALA A 162 8.53 7.93 -6.53
CA ALA A 162 7.55 7.12 -5.82
C ALA A 162 8.24 6.08 -4.92
N GLY A 163 9.26 5.38 -5.43
CA GLY A 163 10.07 4.44 -4.68
C GLY A 163 10.67 5.06 -3.41
N LEU A 164 11.30 6.22 -3.55
CA LEU A 164 11.96 6.91 -2.44
C LEU A 164 11.00 7.59 -1.46
N ARG A 165 9.93 8.23 -1.95
CA ARG A 165 9.07 9.07 -1.10
C ARG A 165 7.87 8.34 -0.54
N TYR A 166 7.44 7.24 -1.15
CA TYR A 166 6.24 6.56 -0.71
C TYR A 166 6.60 5.34 0.15
N PHE A 167 7.53 4.50 -0.29
CA PHE A 167 7.88 3.28 0.42
C PHE A 167 8.84 3.50 1.60
N ASN A 168 9.66 4.57 1.57
CA ASN A 168 10.56 4.88 2.69
C ASN A 168 9.80 5.34 3.95
N TYR A 169 8.59 5.90 3.81
CA TYR A 169 7.73 6.28 4.96
C TYR A 169 6.94 5.10 5.52
N LEU A 170 6.81 3.99 4.77
CA LEU A 170 6.09 2.80 5.23
C LEU A 170 7.00 1.84 6.03
N GLU A 171 8.33 2.01 5.91
CA GLU A 171 9.35 1.23 6.63
C GLU A 171 9.74 1.85 8.00
N GLN A 172 9.22 3.03 8.35
CA GLN A 172 9.44 3.74 9.62
C GLN A 172 8.26 3.57 10.58
#